data_AF-K1TSL2-F1
#
_entry.id   AF-K1TSL2-F1
#
_cell.length_a   1.000
_cell.length_b   1.000
_cell.length_c   1.000
_cell.angle_alpha   90.00
_cell.angle_beta   90.00
_cell.angle_gamma   90.00
#
_symmetry.space_group_name_H-M   'P 1'
#
loop_
_entity.id
_entity.type
_entity.pdbx_description
1 polymer ?
#
loop_
_entity_poly.entity_id
_entity_poly.type
_entity_poly.pdbx_seq_one_letter_code
_entity_poly.pdbx_strand_id
1 'polypeptide(L)'
;TNYLTDAYGMSNPVFYSRKANPYFELYDKNGNYNYDYDIQNNTDKDLGFNIFEERQNTSNESVVNSFSSIFDAELRFNDKWKLTSQFGYQLEKTSREEIADWESYAMRYYYKLSEYSQGGETKHFLPEGGMQKSYENSNSQITWKAMGEYRDSFNDIHELEVMAGTEL
;
A
#
# COMPACT_ATOMS: atom_id res chain seq x y z
N THR A 1 0.46 3.46 11.40
CA THR A 1 -0.74 2.61 11.31
C THR A 1 -1.56 3.09 10.15
N ASN A 2 -1.72 2.28 9.09
CA ASN A 2 -2.62 2.61 7.99
C ASN A 2 -4.05 2.28 8.44
N TYR A 3 -5.02 3.05 7.95
CA TYR A 3 -6.44 2.84 8.21
C TYR A 3 -7.07 2.14 7.01
N LEU A 4 -8.11 1.37 7.24
CA LEU A 4 -8.93 0.82 6.18
C LEU A 4 -9.75 1.98 5.59
N THR A 5 -9.75 2.14 4.27
CA THR A 5 -10.56 3.18 3.63
C THR A 5 -12.01 2.70 3.61
N ASP A 6 -12.84 3.28 4.46
CA ASP A 6 -14.29 3.13 4.39
C ASP A 6 -14.83 3.70 3.06
N ALA A 7 -16.05 3.34 2.70
CA ALA A 7 -16.65 3.72 1.42
C ALA A 7 -16.72 5.26 1.20
N TYR A 8 -16.68 6.05 2.27
CA TYR A 8 -16.79 7.51 2.23
C TYR A 8 -15.49 8.23 2.61
N GLY A 9 -14.41 7.50 2.92
CA GLY A 9 -13.12 8.05 3.32
C GLY A 9 -13.09 8.70 4.70
N MET A 10 -14.11 8.48 5.55
CA MET A 10 -14.20 9.02 6.91
C MET A 10 -13.19 8.40 7.87
N SER A 11 -12.64 7.22 7.56
CA SER A 11 -11.54 6.62 8.33
C SER A 11 -10.22 7.40 8.16
N ASN A 12 -10.12 8.28 7.14
CA ASN A 12 -9.00 9.20 6.98
C ASN A 12 -9.12 10.38 7.96
N PRO A 13 -8.17 10.57 8.89
CA PRO A 13 -8.25 11.61 9.91
C PRO A 13 -8.27 13.03 9.34
N VAL A 14 -7.60 13.28 8.21
CA VAL A 14 -7.58 14.59 7.55
C VAL A 14 -8.91 14.90 6.89
N PHE A 15 -9.56 13.89 6.32
CA PHE A 15 -10.87 14.05 5.69
C PHE A 15 -11.96 14.19 6.76
N TYR A 16 -11.91 13.36 7.80
CA TYR A 16 -12.79 13.45 8.95
C TYR A 16 -12.71 14.81 9.64
N SER A 17 -11.51 15.31 9.94
CA SER A 17 -11.35 16.59 10.66
C SER A 17 -11.96 17.79 9.94
N ARG A 18 -12.18 17.71 8.62
CA ARG A 18 -12.81 18.76 7.82
C ARG A 18 -14.34 18.74 7.86
N LYS A 19 -14.93 17.59 8.21
CA LYS A 19 -16.39 17.37 8.24
C LYS A 19 -16.93 17.22 9.65
N ALA A 20 -16.09 16.80 10.59
CA ALA A 20 -16.46 16.58 11.97
C ALA A 20 -17.04 17.86 12.57
N ASN A 21 -18.19 17.71 13.24
CA ASN A 21 -18.76 18.79 14.03
C ASN A 21 -17.83 19.04 15.24
N PRO A 22 -17.27 20.26 15.40
CA PRO A 22 -16.34 20.56 16.50
C PRO A 22 -16.98 20.47 17.89
N TYR A 23 -18.31 20.47 17.97
CA TYR A 23 -19.06 20.34 19.22
C TYR A 23 -19.51 18.90 19.50
N PHE A 24 -19.21 17.95 18.60
CA PHE A 24 -19.56 16.55 18.81
C PHE A 24 -18.53 15.87 19.71
N GLU A 25 -19.00 15.40 20.88
CA GLU A 25 -18.18 14.62 21.79
C GLU A 25 -18.11 13.17 21.30
N LEU A 26 -16.89 12.64 21.12
CA LEU A 26 -16.66 11.28 20.60
C LEU A 26 -16.88 10.17 21.64
N TYR A 27 -16.97 10.54 22.92
CA TYR A 27 -17.28 9.63 24.02
C TYR A 27 -18.40 10.22 24.86
N ASP A 28 -19.26 9.35 25.39
CA ASP A 28 -20.23 9.75 26.40
C ASP A 28 -19.55 9.96 27.77
N LYS A 29 -20.31 10.42 28.77
CA LYS A 29 -19.81 10.64 30.14
C LYS A 29 -19.30 9.36 30.84
N ASN A 30 -19.67 8.19 30.33
CA ASN A 30 -19.29 6.89 30.86
C ASN A 30 -18.09 6.28 30.12
N GLY A 31 -17.59 6.94 29.06
CA GLY A 31 -16.47 6.48 28.24
C GLY A 31 -16.86 5.54 27.10
N ASN A 32 -18.16 5.35 26.81
CA ASN A 32 -18.60 4.60 25.63
C ASN A 32 -18.48 5.47 24.37
N TYR A 33 -18.35 4.84 23.20
CA TYR A 33 -18.37 5.56 21.93
C TYR A 33 -19.71 6.27 21.75
N ASN A 34 -19.63 7.55 21.39
CA ASN A 34 -20.78 8.32 20.93
C ASN A 34 -20.77 8.36 19.39
N TYR A 35 -21.93 8.26 18.76
CA TYR A 35 -22.03 8.04 17.32
C TYR A 35 -22.57 9.25 16.57
N ASP A 36 -21.88 9.66 15.50
CA ASP A 36 -22.35 10.68 14.58
C ASP A 36 -23.07 10.00 13.40
N TYR A 37 -24.39 10.17 13.35
CA TYR A 37 -25.25 9.64 12.29
C TYR A 37 -25.37 10.57 11.08
N ASP A 38 -24.95 11.84 11.21
CA ASP A 38 -25.10 12.86 10.18
C ASP A 38 -23.78 13.14 9.44
N ILE A 39 -22.67 12.50 9.83
CA ILE A 39 -21.33 12.72 9.26
C ILE A 39 -21.27 12.49 7.73
N GLN A 40 -22.16 11.65 7.21
CA GLN A 40 -22.23 11.32 5.78
C GLN A 40 -23.10 12.26 4.97
N ASN A 41 -23.85 13.15 5.64
CA ASN A 41 -24.81 14.07 5.02
C ASN A 41 -25.71 13.38 3.98
N ASN A 42 -26.15 12.15 4.30
CA ASN A 42 -27.03 11.33 3.49
C ASN A 42 -28.34 11.06 4.27
N THR A 43 -29.36 10.54 3.60
CA THR A 43 -30.67 10.18 4.19
C THR A 43 -30.63 8.93 5.08
N ASP A 44 -29.58 8.13 5.00
CA ASP A 44 -29.38 6.92 5.80
C ASP A 44 -28.80 7.25 7.19
N LYS A 45 -29.67 7.39 8.19
CA LYS A 45 -29.34 7.70 9.59
C LYS A 45 -29.23 6.48 10.51
N ASP A 46 -29.18 5.27 9.94
CA ASP A 46 -29.21 4.01 10.67
C ASP A 46 -27.81 3.49 11.07
N LEU A 47 -26.75 4.01 10.44
CA LEU A 47 -25.37 3.65 10.75
C LEU A 47 -24.63 4.82 11.39
N GLY A 48 -24.34 4.69 12.69
CA GLY A 48 -23.60 5.67 13.46
C GLY A 48 -22.09 5.51 13.27
N PHE A 49 -21.38 6.60 13.04
CA PHE A 49 -19.93 6.60 12.86
C PHE A 49 -19.21 7.13 14.09
N ASN A 50 -18.15 6.43 14.52
CA ASN A 50 -17.18 6.94 15.48
C ASN A 50 -15.77 6.62 14.98
N ILE A 51 -14.93 7.65 14.82
CA ILE A 51 -13.58 7.49 14.29
C ILE A 51 -12.66 6.64 15.18
N PHE A 52 -12.86 6.66 16.50
CA PHE A 52 -12.01 5.88 17.41
C PHE A 52 -12.42 4.42 17.44
N GLU A 53 -13.72 4.13 17.46
CA GLU A 53 -14.22 2.76 17.31
C GLU A 53 -13.77 2.16 15.97
N GLU A 54 -13.95 2.89 14.87
CA GLU A 54 -13.51 2.46 13.54
C GLU A 54 -12.02 2.15 13.50
N ARG A 55 -11.19 3.00 14.11
CA ARG A 55 -9.73 2.79 14.14
C ARG A 55 -9.29 1.68 15.09
N GLN A 56 -10.08 1.36 16.10
CA GLN A 56 -9.80 0.26 17.02
C GLN A 56 -10.21 -1.09 16.43
N ASN A 57 -11.28 -1.10 15.64
CA ASN A 57 -11.88 -2.29 15.05
C ASN A 57 -11.46 -2.55 13.60
N THR A 58 -10.49 -1.79 13.07
CA THR A 58 -9.91 -2.02 11.75
C THR A 58 -8.39 -2.08 11.80
N SER A 59 -7.81 -2.92 10.97
CA SER A 59 -6.36 -2.98 10.73
C SER A 59 -6.08 -2.97 9.24
N ASN A 60 -4.96 -2.35 8.87
CA ASN A 60 -4.43 -2.38 7.51
C ASN A 60 -2.91 -2.40 7.61
N GLU A 61 -2.34 -3.60 7.54
CA GLU A 61 -0.92 -3.82 7.68
C GLU A 61 -0.32 -4.27 6.36
N SER A 62 0.83 -3.69 6.00
CA SER A 62 1.56 -4.02 4.77
C SER A 62 3.00 -4.32 5.14
N VAL A 63 3.44 -5.53 4.87
CA VAL A 63 4.80 -6.02 5.08
C VAL A 63 5.47 -6.16 3.72
N VAL A 64 6.52 -5.39 3.50
CA VAL A 64 7.33 -5.43 2.28
C VAL A 64 8.68 -6.05 2.62
N ASN A 65 9.01 -7.15 1.97
CA ASN A 65 10.33 -7.78 2.03
C ASN A 65 11.00 -7.59 0.68
N SER A 66 12.17 -6.96 0.66
CA SER A 66 12.96 -6.81 -0.55
C SER A 66 14.34 -7.44 -0.40
N PHE A 67 14.82 -8.03 -1.49
CA PHE A 67 16.16 -8.55 -1.61
C PHE A 67 16.76 -7.98 -2.89
N SER A 68 17.90 -7.33 -2.79
CA SER A 68 18.64 -6.83 -3.94
C SER A 68 20.09 -7.26 -3.84
N SER A 69 20.61 -7.73 -4.97
CA SER A 69 22.02 -8.09 -5.14
C SER A 69 22.52 -7.57 -6.47
N ILE A 70 23.77 -7.11 -6.48
CA ILE A 70 24.48 -6.67 -7.67
C ILE A 70 25.83 -7.37 -7.67
N PHE A 71 26.19 -7.93 -8.82
CA PHE A 71 27.46 -8.60 -9.06
C PHE A 71 28.19 -7.88 -10.18
N ASP A 72 29.35 -7.34 -9.87
CA ASP A 72 30.21 -6.65 -10.82
C ASP A 72 31.42 -7.51 -11.16
N ALA A 73 31.73 -7.61 -12.45
CA ALA A 73 32.92 -8.22 -12.98
C ALA A 73 33.65 -7.20 -13.85
N GLU A 74 34.90 -6.89 -13.48
CA GLU A 74 35.79 -6.06 -14.29
C GLU A 74 36.95 -6.93 -14.78
N LEU A 75 37.21 -6.86 -16.09
CA LEU A 75 38.35 -7.49 -16.74
C LEU A 75 39.14 -6.41 -17.47
N ARG A 76 40.35 -6.15 -16.99
CA ARG A 76 41.30 -5.26 -17.64
C ARG A 76 42.34 -6.10 -18.38
N PHE A 77 42.33 -6.04 -19.71
CA PHE A 77 43.29 -6.78 -20.53
C PHE A 77 44.66 -6.11 -20.56
N ASN A 78 44.67 -4.77 -20.51
CA ASN A 78 45.85 -3.91 -20.41
C ASN A 78 45.41 -2.51 -19.95
N ASP A 79 46.33 -1.55 -19.89
CA ASP A 79 46.02 -0.18 -19.44
C ASP A 79 45.02 0.57 -20.34
N LYS A 80 44.78 0.05 -21.55
CA LYS A 80 43.92 0.65 -22.58
C LYS A 80 42.54 0.00 -22.69
N TRP A 81 42.42 -1.31 -22.49
CA TRP A 81 41.19 -2.06 -22.68
C TRP A 81 40.62 -2.56 -21.36
N LYS A 82 39.37 -2.17 -21.09
CA LYS A 82 38.61 -2.60 -19.92
C LYS A 82 37.24 -3.12 -20.37
N LEU A 83 36.83 -4.25 -19.82
CA LEU A 83 35.49 -4.80 -19.99
C LEU A 83 34.84 -4.85 -18.61
N THR A 84 33.62 -4.34 -18.50
CA THR A 84 32.80 -4.44 -17.30
C THR A 84 31.51 -5.19 -17.62
N SER A 85 31.09 -6.02 -16.68
CA SER A 85 29.77 -6.62 -16.70
C SER A 85 29.15 -6.50 -15.32
N GLN A 86 27.90 -6.06 -15.27
CA GLN A 86 27.14 -5.90 -14.05
C GLN A 86 25.86 -6.72 -14.16
N PHE A 87 25.60 -7.56 -13.16
CA PHE A 87 24.37 -8.33 -13.05
C PHE A 87 23.63 -7.92 -11.77
N GLY A 88 22.46 -7.31 -11.92
CA GLY A 88 21.55 -6.95 -10.84
C GLY A 88 20.39 -7.93 -10.75
N TYR A 89 20.05 -8.32 -9.53
CA TYR A 89 18.85 -9.09 -9.22
C TYR A 89 18.10 -8.41 -8.08
N GLN A 90 16.79 -8.23 -8.26
CA GLN A 90 15.90 -7.63 -7.28
C GLN A 90 14.66 -8.50 -7.14
N LEU A 91 14.29 -8.77 -5.90
CA LEU A 91 13.06 -9.43 -5.50
C LEU A 91 12.34 -8.54 -4.51
N GLU A 92 11.04 -8.38 -4.71
CA GLU A 92 10.16 -7.71 -3.77
C GLU A 92 8.94 -8.58 -3.54
N LYS A 93 8.69 -8.93 -2.28
CA LYS A 93 7.46 -9.58 -1.85
C LYS A 93 6.71 -8.62 -0.92
N THR A 94 5.51 -8.24 -1.34
CA THR A 94 4.60 -7.41 -0.54
C THR A 94 3.43 -8.25 -0.10
N SER A 95 3.16 -8.29 1.21
CA SER A 95 1.96 -8.86 1.81
C SER A 95 1.18 -7.74 2.46
N ARG A 96 -0.12 -7.63 2.16
CA ARG A 96 -1.03 -6.68 2.79
C ARG A 96 -2.22 -7.41 3.40
N GLU A 97 -2.55 -7.09 4.62
CA GLU A 97 -3.69 -7.61 5.36
C GLU A 97 -4.60 -6.46 5.78
N GLU A 98 -5.88 -6.60 5.48
CA GLU A 98 -6.94 -5.68 5.87
C GLU A 98 -7.94 -6.45 6.73
N ILE A 99 -8.19 -5.98 7.95
CA ILE A 99 -9.18 -6.55 8.87
C ILE A 99 -10.19 -5.47 9.21
N ALA A 100 -11.47 -5.84 9.20
CA ALA A 100 -12.56 -5.02 9.70
C ALA A 100 -13.45 -5.90 10.60
N ASP A 101 -13.40 -5.67 11.91
CA ASP A 101 -14.25 -6.39 12.85
C ASP A 101 -15.72 -6.01 12.67
N TRP A 102 -16.63 -6.84 13.19
CA TRP A 102 -18.07 -6.61 13.08
C TRP A 102 -18.50 -5.22 13.58
N GLU A 103 -17.90 -4.75 14.68
CA GLU A 103 -18.21 -3.45 15.29
C GLU A 103 -17.65 -2.26 14.49
N SER A 104 -16.80 -2.51 13.48
CA SER A 104 -16.32 -1.43 12.61
C SER A 104 -17.49 -0.83 11.81
N TYR A 105 -17.40 0.47 11.55
CA TYR A 105 -18.32 1.15 10.65
C TYR A 105 -18.22 0.55 9.24
N ALA A 106 -17.00 0.30 8.76
CA ALA A 106 -16.78 -0.26 7.43
C ALA A 106 -17.50 -1.62 7.24
N MET A 107 -17.40 -2.53 8.20
CA MET A 107 -18.05 -3.86 8.10
C MET A 107 -19.57 -3.75 8.19
N ARG A 108 -20.10 -2.94 9.11
CA ARG A 108 -21.55 -2.69 9.22
C ARG A 108 -22.14 -2.08 7.95
N TYR A 109 -21.39 -1.18 7.32
CA TYR A 109 -21.76 -0.59 6.04
C TYR A 109 -21.77 -1.64 4.92
N TYR A 110 -20.74 -2.49 4.81
CA TYR A 110 -20.72 -3.58 3.82
C TYR A 110 -21.83 -4.60 4.05
N TYR A 111 -22.12 -4.94 5.31
CA TYR A 111 -23.22 -5.82 5.67
C TYR A 111 -24.55 -5.22 5.19
N LYS A 112 -24.83 -3.95 5.48
CA LYS A 112 -26.03 -3.26 4.98
C LYS A 112 -26.11 -3.23 3.45
N LEU A 113 -25.01 -2.98 2.75
CA LEU A 113 -24.98 -3.05 1.28
C LEU A 113 -25.22 -4.45 0.74
N SER A 114 -25.05 -5.49 1.56
CA SER A 114 -25.29 -6.87 1.17
C SER A 114 -26.76 -7.29 1.24
N GLU A 115 -27.63 -6.35 1.57
CA GLU A 115 -29.07 -6.54 1.67
C GLU A 115 -29.70 -6.88 0.30
N TYR A 116 -30.57 -7.89 0.30
CA TYR A 116 -31.41 -8.25 -0.83
C TYR A 116 -32.78 -8.75 -0.35
N SER A 117 -33.81 -8.57 -1.19
CA SER A 117 -35.15 -9.08 -0.90
C SER A 117 -35.36 -10.46 -1.50
N GLN A 118 -35.78 -11.42 -0.69
CA GLN A 118 -36.18 -12.76 -1.15
C GLN A 118 -37.46 -13.17 -0.45
N GLY A 119 -38.55 -13.33 -1.22
CA GLY A 119 -39.83 -13.78 -0.67
C GLY A 119 -40.51 -12.79 0.28
N GLY A 120 -40.18 -11.49 0.18
CA GLY A 120 -40.70 -10.45 1.08
C GLY A 120 -39.90 -10.30 2.38
N GLU A 121 -38.87 -11.12 2.59
CA GLU A 121 -37.92 -10.97 3.69
C GLU A 121 -36.65 -10.26 3.20
N THR A 122 -36.15 -9.36 4.03
CA THR A 122 -34.83 -8.75 3.89
C THR A 122 -33.77 -9.74 4.36
N LYS A 123 -32.82 -10.07 3.49
CA LYS A 123 -31.70 -10.98 3.79
C LYS A 123 -30.38 -10.35 3.40
N HIS A 124 -29.29 -10.87 3.94
CA HIS A 124 -27.93 -10.40 3.66
C HIS A 124 -27.12 -11.55 3.04
N PHE A 125 -26.34 -11.26 1.98
CA PHE A 125 -25.44 -12.26 1.42
C PHE A 125 -24.10 -12.33 2.16
N LEU A 126 -23.73 -11.26 2.90
CA LEU A 126 -22.63 -11.32 3.85
C LEU A 126 -23.17 -11.85 5.19
N PRO A 127 -22.44 -12.75 5.86
CA PRO A 127 -22.78 -13.16 7.21
C PRO A 127 -22.46 -12.05 8.22
N GLU A 128 -23.06 -12.15 9.41
CA GLU A 128 -22.62 -11.36 10.57
C GLU A 128 -21.21 -11.80 10.98
N GLY A 129 -20.33 -10.83 11.23
CA GLY A 129 -18.93 -11.09 11.60
C GLY A 129 -17.95 -10.11 10.96
N GLY A 130 -16.68 -10.25 11.33
CA GLY A 130 -15.59 -9.47 10.74
C GLY A 130 -15.21 -9.94 9.33
N MET A 131 -14.48 -9.11 8.62
CA MET A 131 -13.92 -9.35 7.30
C MET A 131 -12.39 -9.28 7.36
N GLN A 132 -11.72 -10.22 6.71
CA GLN A 132 -10.28 -10.19 6.47
C GLN A 132 -10.01 -10.33 4.98
N LYS A 133 -9.15 -9.46 4.43
CA LYS A 133 -8.64 -9.54 3.07
C LYS A 133 -7.12 -9.59 3.10
N SER A 134 -6.57 -10.58 2.42
CA SER A 134 -5.13 -10.75 2.29
C SER A 134 -4.72 -10.59 0.83
N TYR A 135 -3.70 -9.79 0.60
CA TYR A 135 -3.10 -9.54 -0.70
C TYR A 135 -1.65 -9.95 -0.66
N GLU A 136 -1.21 -10.72 -1.65
CA GLU A 136 0.20 -11.04 -1.86
C GLU A 136 0.60 -10.60 -3.26
N ASN A 137 1.72 -9.89 -3.35
CA ASN A 137 2.36 -9.53 -4.60
C ASN A 137 3.84 -9.90 -4.55
N SER A 138 4.35 -10.43 -5.65
CA SER A 138 5.76 -10.76 -5.82
C SER A 138 6.25 -10.17 -7.13
N ASN A 139 7.28 -9.35 -7.07
CA ASN A 139 7.92 -8.76 -8.23
C ASN A 139 9.39 -9.19 -8.27
N SER A 140 9.89 -9.47 -9.47
CA SER A 140 11.28 -9.84 -9.69
C SER A 140 11.83 -9.09 -10.89
N GLN A 141 12.98 -8.46 -10.72
CA GLN A 141 13.70 -7.77 -11.77
C GLN A 141 15.11 -8.32 -11.90
N ILE A 142 15.53 -8.56 -13.14
CA ILE A 142 16.91 -8.87 -13.50
C ILE A 142 17.38 -7.72 -14.38
N THR A 143 18.62 -7.30 -14.19
CA THR A 143 19.27 -6.31 -15.05
C THR A 143 20.67 -6.80 -15.36
N TRP A 144 21.05 -6.78 -16.63
CA TRP A 144 22.39 -7.14 -17.06
C TRP A 144 22.97 -6.05 -17.94
N LYS A 145 24.16 -5.56 -17.58
CA LYS A 145 24.91 -4.56 -18.33
C LYS A 145 26.25 -5.14 -18.74
N ALA A 146 26.65 -4.87 -19.97
CA ALA A 146 27.97 -5.18 -20.48
C ALA A 146 28.53 -3.95 -21.19
N MET A 147 29.71 -3.48 -20.79
CA MET A 147 30.35 -2.30 -21.35
C MET A 147 31.83 -2.58 -21.62
N GLY A 148 32.28 -2.24 -22.83
CA GLY A 148 33.68 -2.21 -23.21
C GLY A 148 34.17 -0.77 -23.29
N GLU A 149 35.34 -0.53 -22.72
CA GLU A 149 36.02 0.76 -22.69
C GLU A 149 37.40 0.62 -23.35
N TYR A 150 37.71 1.56 -24.23
CA TYR A 150 39.04 1.77 -24.81
C TYR A 150 39.54 3.16 -24.44
N ARG A 151 40.73 3.22 -23.85
CA ARG A 151 41.41 4.47 -23.50
C ARG A 151 42.83 4.48 -24.04
N ASP A 152 43.22 5.56 -24.71
CA ASP A 152 44.59 5.75 -25.19
C ASP A 152 45.08 7.18 -24.93
N SER A 153 46.38 7.33 -24.70
CA SER A 153 47.07 8.62 -24.55
C SER A 153 48.14 8.76 -25.63
N PHE A 154 48.07 9.83 -26.40
CA PHE A 154 49.06 10.16 -27.43
C PHE A 154 49.98 11.27 -26.91
N ASN A 155 51.27 10.93 -26.78
CA ASN A 155 52.33 11.82 -26.30
C ASN A 155 52.05 12.49 -24.94
N ASP A 156 51.15 11.94 -24.11
CA ASP A 156 50.69 12.55 -22.84
C ASP A 156 50.08 13.97 -23.00
N ILE A 157 49.69 14.35 -24.21
CA ILE A 157 49.09 15.65 -24.55
C ILE A 157 47.63 15.47 -25.01
N HIS A 158 47.26 14.30 -25.53
CA HIS A 158 45.91 14.00 -26.03
C HIS A 158 45.40 12.67 -25.48
N GLU A 159 44.23 12.69 -24.84
CA GLU A 159 43.54 11.50 -24.33
C GLU A 159 42.31 11.19 -25.19
N LEU A 160 42.13 9.92 -25.54
CA LEU A 160 40.95 9.40 -26.23
C LEU A 160 40.33 8.30 -25.39
N GLU A 161 39.05 8.45 -25.07
CA GLU A 161 38.25 7.43 -24.39
C GLU A 161 37.00 7.13 -25.22
N VAL A 162 36.75 5.84 -25.46
CA VAL A 162 35.59 5.34 -26.20
C VAL A 162 34.94 4.24 -25.37
N MET A 163 33.63 4.35 -25.17
CA MET A 163 32.84 3.35 -24.46
C MET A 163 31.69 2.87 -25.34
N ALA A 164 31.43 1.57 -25.32
CA ALA A 164 30.29 0.96 -25.99
C ALA A 164 29.74 -0.18 -25.14
N GLY A 165 28.42 -0.30 -25.07
CA GLY A 165 27.79 -1.33 -24.24
C GLY A 165 26.32 -1.57 -24.54
N THR A 166 25.78 -2.60 -23.90
CA THR A 166 24.38 -3.03 -23.99
C THR A 166 23.82 -3.27 -22.60
N GLU A 167 22.52 -3.02 -22.43
CA GLU A 167 21.76 -3.30 -21.21
C GLU A 167 20.52 -4.15 -21.57
N LEU A 168 20.17 -5.06 -20.67
CA LEU A 168 19.06 -6.01 -20.78
C LEU A 168 18.30 -6.13 -19.46
#